data_AF-A0A7J6X4M3-F1
#
_entry.id   AF-A0A7J6X4M3-F1
#
_cell.length_a   1.000
_cell.length_b   1.000
_cell.length_c   1.000
_cell.angle_alpha   90.00
_cell.angle_beta   90.00
_cell.angle_gamma   90.00
#
_symmetry.space_group_name_H-M   'P 1'
#
loop_
_entity.id
_entity.type
_entity.pdbx_description
1 polymer ?
#
loop_
_entity_poly.entity_id
_entity_poly.type
_entity_poly.pdbx_seq_one_letter_code
_entity_poly.pdbx_strand_id
1 'polypeptide(L)'
;SSDDGTCRIWDARLSQASLRIYVPKPSDPVIGKSNGSSAAHNHQILCCAYNASGTIFVTGSSDTYARVWNAFKSSNDDSEIHIHEMDVLSGHENDVNYVQFSGCAVASRSSTFDGFKEDSVSKLKNSWFTHDNIVTCSRDGSAIIWIPRSHRSHVSLSLK
;
A
#
# COMPACT_ATOMS: atom_id res chain seq x y z
N SER A 1 1.59 0.82 -12.38
CA SER A 1 1.73 -0.63 -12.56
C SER A 1 3.22 -0.96 -12.73
N SER A 2 3.60 -2.22 -12.54
CA SER A 2 4.94 -2.74 -12.82
C SER A 2 4.84 -4.18 -13.29
N ASP A 3 5.67 -4.58 -14.26
CA ASP A 3 5.72 -5.94 -14.78
C ASP A 3 6.72 -6.82 -14.04
N ASP A 4 7.61 -6.23 -13.22
CA ASP A 4 8.68 -6.93 -12.51
C ASP A 4 8.31 -7.37 -11.09
N GLY A 5 7.07 -7.14 -10.67
CA GLY A 5 6.58 -7.44 -9.33
C GLY A 5 7.19 -6.61 -8.20
N THR A 6 8.00 -5.60 -8.54
CA THR A 6 8.48 -4.59 -7.61
C THR A 6 7.66 -3.33 -7.74
N CYS A 7 7.58 -2.54 -6.66
CA CYS A 7 7.14 -1.15 -6.76
C CYS A 7 8.24 -0.22 -6.32
N ARG A 8 8.18 1.02 -6.81
CA ARG A 8 9.29 1.98 -6.69
C ARG A 8 8.76 3.36 -6.35
N ILE A 9 9.46 4.07 -5.48
CA ILE A 9 9.14 5.45 -5.13
C ILE A 9 10.31 6.35 -5.51
N TRP A 10 9.98 7.45 -6.18
CA TRP A 10 10.90 8.47 -6.65
C TRP A 10 10.53 9.82 -6.03
N ASP A 11 11.52 10.65 -5.68
CA ASP A 11 11.27 12.08 -5.39
C ASP A 11 11.43 12.88 -6.69
N ALA A 12 10.33 13.44 -7.20
CA ALA A 12 10.34 14.18 -8.46
C ALA A 12 11.15 15.49 -8.40
N ARG A 13 11.41 16.03 -7.20
CA ARG A 13 12.11 17.31 -7.02
C ARG A 13 13.62 17.12 -6.88
N LEU A 14 14.06 15.92 -6.54
CA LEU A 14 15.45 15.61 -6.25
C LEU A 14 15.97 14.60 -7.28
N SER A 15 16.71 15.07 -8.27
CA SER A 15 17.24 14.20 -9.34
C SER A 15 18.28 13.18 -8.84
N GLN A 16 18.81 13.34 -7.62
CA GLN A 16 19.79 12.45 -7.00
C GLN A 16 19.26 11.70 -5.77
N ALA A 17 17.96 11.76 -5.48
CA ALA A 17 17.42 10.99 -4.37
C ALA A 17 17.53 9.48 -4.65
N SER A 18 17.88 8.71 -3.61
CA SER A 18 17.97 7.25 -3.70
C SER A 18 16.59 6.65 -4.04
N LEU A 19 16.58 5.86 -5.12
CA LEU A 19 15.44 5.04 -5.51
C LEU A 19 15.14 4.02 -4.41
N ARG A 20 13.90 3.96 -3.95
CA ARG A 20 13.43 2.90 -3.06
C ARG A 20 12.75 1.81 -3.86
N ILE A 21 13.21 0.57 -3.71
CA ILE A 21 12.64 -0.60 -4.37
C ILE A 21 11.93 -1.44 -3.31
N TYR A 22 10.67 -1.74 -3.55
CA TYR A 22 9.81 -2.51 -2.66
C TYR A 22 9.57 -3.88 -3.28
N VAL A 23 9.91 -4.93 -2.54
CA VAL A 23 9.93 -6.31 -3.04
C VAL A 23 9.14 -7.20 -2.10
N PRO A 24 8.21 -8.02 -2.60
CA PRO A 24 7.54 -9.03 -1.79
C PRO A 24 8.54 -9.91 -1.04
N LYS A 25 8.23 -10.27 0.21
CA LYS A 25 9.03 -11.23 0.97
C LYS A 25 9.07 -12.56 0.20
N PRO A 26 10.25 -13.19 0.05
CA PRO A 26 10.30 -14.52 -0.51
C PRO A 26 9.50 -15.47 0.37
N SER A 27 8.61 -16.27 -0.23
CA SER A 27 7.93 -17.34 0.49
C SER A 27 8.93 -18.40 0.93
N ASP A 28 8.77 -18.94 2.14
CA ASP A 28 9.60 -20.07 2.60
C ASP A 28 9.57 -21.20 1.56
N PRO A 29 10.73 -21.82 1.22
CA PRO A 29 10.74 -22.92 0.29
C PRO A 29 10.01 -24.11 0.92
N VAL A 30 8.77 -24.34 0.50
CA VAL A 30 8.06 -25.58 0.84
C VAL A 30 8.86 -26.72 0.20
N ILE A 31 9.61 -27.45 1.03
CA ILE A 31 10.35 -28.65 0.65
C ILE A 31 9.34 -29.65 0.09
N GLY A 32 9.26 -29.78 -1.25
CA GLY A 32 8.45 -30.83 -1.88
C GLY A 32 7.75 -30.53 -3.20
N LYS A 33 8.04 -29.45 -3.94
CA LYS A 33 7.55 -29.31 -5.32
C LYS A 33 8.68 -29.07 -6.32
N SER A 34 8.79 -30.02 -7.25
CA SER A 34 9.77 -30.23 -8.31
C SER A 34 10.21 -29.00 -9.11
N ASN A 35 11.52 -28.92 -9.35
CA ASN A 35 12.17 -28.09 -10.37
C ASN A 35 11.51 -28.25 -11.74
N GLY A 36 10.93 -27.18 -12.29
CA GLY A 36 10.40 -27.21 -13.66
C GLY A 36 9.60 -26.00 -14.12
N SER A 37 9.93 -24.78 -13.67
CA SER A 37 9.62 -23.49 -14.34
C SER A 37 9.92 -22.33 -13.39
N SER A 38 11.20 -22.12 -13.05
CA SER A 38 11.64 -20.85 -12.43
C SER A 38 11.76 -19.73 -13.48
N ALA A 39 10.94 -19.79 -14.52
CA ALA A 39 10.68 -18.67 -15.41
C ALA A 39 9.67 -17.77 -14.70
N ALA A 40 10.19 -16.99 -13.75
CA ALA A 40 9.86 -15.59 -13.52
C ALA A 40 8.47 -15.13 -14.01
N HIS A 41 7.39 -15.71 -13.50
CA HIS A 41 6.12 -15.00 -13.47
C HIS A 41 6.28 -13.92 -12.40
N ASN A 42 6.96 -12.83 -12.75
CA ASN A 42 6.96 -11.63 -11.94
C ASN A 42 5.49 -11.20 -11.84
N HIS A 43 4.94 -11.36 -10.64
CA HIS A 43 3.56 -11.05 -10.37
C HIS A 43 3.35 -9.56 -10.54
N GLN A 44 2.61 -9.16 -11.57
CA GLN A 44 2.54 -7.77 -11.98
C GLN A 44 1.87 -6.94 -10.90
N ILE A 45 2.42 -5.76 -10.62
CA ILE A 45 1.71 -4.76 -9.83
C ILE A 45 0.71 -4.08 -10.75
N LEU A 46 -0.57 -4.31 -10.52
CA LEU A 46 -1.67 -3.84 -11.38
C LEU A 46 -2.18 -2.46 -10.95
N CYS A 47 -2.18 -2.19 -9.65
CA CYS A 47 -2.68 -0.94 -9.09
C CYS A 47 -1.94 -0.57 -7.80
N CYS A 48 -2.02 0.71 -7.42
CA CYS A 48 -1.51 1.18 -6.13
C CYS A 48 -2.29 2.41 -5.63
N ALA A 49 -2.26 2.63 -4.32
CA ALA A 49 -2.85 3.81 -3.68
C ALA A 49 -2.05 4.19 -2.44
N TYR A 50 -1.87 5.49 -2.21
CA TYR A 50 -1.37 6.02 -0.94
C TYR A 50 -2.52 6.32 0.00
N ASN A 51 -2.25 6.25 1.30
CA ASN A 51 -3.16 6.82 2.28
C ASN A 51 -3.02 8.36 2.30
N ALA A 52 -3.99 9.03 2.93
CA ALA A 52 -4.07 10.50 2.92
C ALA A 52 -2.83 11.19 3.52
N SER A 53 -2.17 10.56 4.50
CA SER A 53 -0.95 11.10 5.13
C SER A 53 0.33 10.82 4.35
N GLY A 54 0.29 10.00 3.29
CA GLY A 54 1.45 9.63 2.49
C GLY A 54 2.46 8.73 3.20
N THR A 55 2.05 8.10 4.31
CA THR A 55 2.92 7.33 5.20
C THR A 55 2.95 5.85 4.88
N ILE A 56 1.85 5.35 4.31
CA ILE A 56 1.70 3.98 3.84
C ILE A 56 1.11 4.00 2.44
N PHE A 57 1.37 2.93 1.69
CA PHE A 57 0.71 2.70 0.42
C PHE A 57 0.41 1.22 0.26
N VAL A 58 -0.55 0.93 -0.60
CA VAL A 58 -0.98 -0.43 -0.94
C VAL A 58 -0.76 -0.66 -2.42
N THR A 59 -0.36 -1.88 -2.78
CA THR A 59 -0.34 -2.35 -4.17
C THR A 59 -1.23 -3.57 -4.32
N GLY A 60 -2.00 -3.65 -5.42
CA GLY A 60 -2.70 -4.86 -5.84
C GLY A 60 -1.93 -5.56 -6.97
N SER A 61 -1.89 -6.89 -6.95
CA SER A 61 -1.02 -7.70 -7.80
C SER A 61 -1.77 -8.85 -8.49
N SER A 62 -1.16 -9.38 -9.56
CA SER A 62 -1.64 -10.56 -10.28
C SER A 62 -1.39 -11.88 -9.55
N ASP A 63 -0.83 -11.85 -8.34
CA ASP A 63 -0.67 -13.02 -7.46
C ASP A 63 -1.81 -13.19 -6.47
N THR A 64 -2.95 -12.53 -6.69
CA THR A 64 -4.13 -12.52 -5.82
C THR A 64 -3.96 -11.75 -4.50
N TYR A 65 -2.79 -11.16 -4.25
CA TYR A 65 -2.55 -10.40 -3.03
C TYR A 65 -2.61 -8.90 -3.25
N ALA A 66 -3.06 -8.19 -2.22
CA ALA A 66 -2.67 -6.81 -2.00
C ALA A 66 -1.62 -6.74 -0.89
N ARG A 67 -0.65 -5.82 -1.01
CA ARG A 67 0.44 -5.66 -0.04
C ARG A 67 0.46 -4.25 0.51
N VAL A 68 0.66 -4.13 1.81
CA VAL A 68 0.77 -2.87 2.54
C VAL A 68 2.24 -2.56 2.78
N TRP A 69 2.65 -1.34 2.47
CA TRP A 69 4.05 -0.92 2.49
C TRP A 69 4.25 0.34 3.32
N ASN A 70 5.41 0.45 3.97
CA ASN A 70 5.83 1.67 4.64
C ASN A 70 6.49 2.62 3.64
N ALA A 71 5.97 3.85 3.50
CA ALA A 71 6.57 4.85 2.63
C ALA A 71 7.77 5.58 3.26
N PHE A 72 7.93 5.49 4.58
CA PHE A 72 8.96 6.21 5.32
C PHE A 72 10.35 5.56 5.23
N LYS A 73 11.36 6.42 5.40
CA LYS A 73 12.77 6.06 5.52
C LYS A 73 13.01 5.39 6.89
N SER A 74 13.43 4.12 6.91
CA SER A 74 14.06 3.54 8.10
C SER A 74 15.37 4.29 8.32
N SER A 75 15.50 5.00 9.43
CA SER A 75 16.50 6.07 9.57
C SER A 75 17.91 5.59 9.93
N ASN A 76 18.21 4.29 10.04
CA ASN A 76 19.45 3.85 10.71
C ASN A 76 20.31 2.81 10.01
N ASP A 77 20.01 2.40 8.77
CA ASP A 77 20.98 1.62 8.00
C ASP A 77 20.80 1.86 6.50
N ASP A 78 21.82 2.42 5.86
CA ASP A 78 21.84 2.77 4.43
C ASP A 78 22.08 1.52 3.54
N SER A 79 21.97 0.33 4.13
CA SER A 79 22.32 -0.95 3.53
C SER A 79 21.13 -1.69 2.89
N GLU A 80 19.89 -1.40 3.29
CA GLU A 80 18.70 -2.07 2.73
C GLU A 80 18.04 -1.24 1.61
N ILE A 81 18.44 -1.54 0.38
CA ILE A 81 17.79 -1.01 -0.85
C ILE A 81 16.37 -1.55 -1.02
N HIS A 82 16.12 -2.76 -0.51
CA HIS A 82 14.86 -3.50 -0.66
C HIS A 82 14.00 -3.35 0.59
N ILE A 83 12.78 -2.84 0.42
CA ILE A 83 11.80 -2.72 1.49
C ILE A 83 10.74 -3.80 1.31
N HIS A 84 10.50 -4.56 2.37
CA HIS A 84 9.49 -5.60 2.39
C HIS A 84 8.13 -5.11 2.89
N GLU A 85 7.07 -5.84 2.56
CA GLU A 85 5.73 -5.51 2.96
C GLU A 85 5.55 -5.59 4.49
N MET A 86 4.77 -4.65 5.01
CA MET A 86 4.33 -4.63 6.40
C MET A 86 3.26 -5.68 6.63
N ASP A 87 2.37 -5.87 5.65
CA ASP A 87 1.25 -6.80 5.72
C ASP A 87 0.84 -7.31 4.34
N VAL A 88 0.23 -8.50 4.31
CA VAL A 88 -0.31 -9.16 3.11
C VAL A 88 -1.80 -9.35 3.29
N LEU A 89 -2.57 -8.76 2.39
CA LEU A 89 -4.02 -8.84 2.35
C LEU A 89 -4.41 -9.99 1.41
N SER A 90 -4.80 -11.13 2.00
CA SER A 90 -5.09 -12.39 1.32
C SER A 90 -6.55 -12.80 1.41
N GLY A 91 -7.16 -13.17 0.28
CA GLY A 91 -8.56 -13.59 0.25
C GLY A 91 -9.20 -13.55 -1.14
N HIS A 92 -8.61 -12.83 -2.09
CA HIS A 92 -9.01 -12.91 -3.48
C HIS A 92 -8.52 -14.21 -4.12
N GLU A 93 -9.26 -14.70 -5.11
CA GLU A 93 -8.94 -15.89 -5.89
C GLU A 93 -8.36 -15.54 -7.27
N ASN A 94 -8.33 -14.25 -7.61
CA ASN A 94 -7.80 -13.73 -8.88
C ASN A 94 -7.10 -12.38 -8.66
N ASP A 95 -6.53 -11.83 -9.72
CA ASP A 95 -5.79 -10.55 -9.77
C ASP A 95 -6.48 -9.41 -9.01
N VAL A 96 -5.74 -8.73 -8.13
CA VAL A 96 -6.21 -7.52 -7.45
C VAL A 96 -5.96 -6.31 -8.34
N ASN A 97 -7.01 -5.89 -9.05
CA ASN A 97 -6.94 -4.84 -10.07
C ASN A 97 -7.30 -3.45 -9.54
N TYR A 98 -7.85 -3.34 -8.33
CA TYR A 98 -8.17 -2.05 -7.71
C TYR A 98 -7.89 -2.07 -6.21
N VAL A 99 -7.30 -0.98 -5.71
CA VAL A 99 -7.07 -0.75 -4.28
C VAL A 99 -7.35 0.72 -3.96
N GLN A 100 -7.97 0.99 -2.81
CA GLN A 100 -8.24 2.35 -2.34
C GLN A 100 -8.26 2.43 -0.82
N PHE A 101 -7.71 3.51 -0.26
CA PHE A 101 -7.91 3.87 1.13
C PHE A 101 -9.21 4.67 1.32
N SER A 102 -9.96 4.33 2.36
CA SER A 102 -11.07 5.14 2.88
C SER A 102 -10.59 6.56 3.19
N GLY A 103 -11.43 7.57 2.96
CA GLY A 103 -11.08 8.97 3.20
C GLY A 103 -10.11 9.58 2.19
N CYS A 104 -9.44 8.78 1.36
CA CYS A 104 -8.69 9.25 0.21
C CYS A 104 -9.70 9.55 -0.92
N ALA A 105 -10.33 10.71 -0.85
CA ALA A 105 -11.16 11.21 -1.94
C ALA A 105 -10.26 11.37 -3.17
N VAL A 106 -10.61 10.69 -4.27
CA VAL A 106 -10.13 11.08 -5.59
C VAL A 106 -10.46 12.55 -5.73
N ALA A 107 -9.46 13.40 -6.03
CA ALA A 107 -9.72 14.80 -6.34
C ALA A 107 -10.84 14.83 -7.38
N SER A 108 -12.01 15.33 -7.00
CA SER A 108 -13.11 15.47 -7.93
C SER A 108 -12.57 16.30 -9.08
N ARG A 109 -12.64 15.77 -10.30
CA ARG A 109 -12.38 16.55 -11.51
C ARG A 109 -13.52 17.57 -11.58
N SER A 110 -13.36 18.69 -10.87
CA SER A 110 -14.29 19.80 -10.96
C SER A 110 -14.19 20.30 -12.39
N SER A 111 -15.31 20.19 -13.11
CA SER A 111 -15.53 20.91 -14.34
C SER A 111 -15.22 22.39 -14.11
N THR A 112 -14.53 22.97 -15.08
CA THR A 112 -14.04 24.35 -15.08
C THR A 112 -15.16 25.38 -15.00
N PHE A 113 -14.95 26.37 -14.11
CA PHE A 113 -15.52 27.73 -14.04
C PHE A 113 -17.01 27.86 -13.62
N ASP A 114 -17.44 28.82 -12.79
CA ASP A 114 -16.90 30.16 -12.47
C ASP A 114 -17.52 30.72 -11.16
N GLY A 115 -16.87 31.69 -10.49
CA GLY A 115 -17.56 32.60 -9.55
C GLY A 115 -17.15 32.60 -8.06
N PHE A 116 -16.29 33.57 -7.70
CA PHE A 116 -16.04 34.22 -6.40
C PHE A 116 -16.83 33.78 -5.13
N LYS A 117 -16.12 33.47 -4.04
CA LYS A 117 -15.84 34.38 -2.89
C LYS A 117 -14.99 33.70 -1.81
N GLU A 118 -14.18 34.55 -1.19
CA GLU A 118 -13.20 34.34 -0.12
C GLU A 118 -13.82 33.88 1.22
N ASP A 119 -12.95 33.44 2.12
CA ASP A 119 -13.16 33.06 3.53
C ASP A 119 -13.66 31.66 3.87
N SER A 120 -12.69 30.75 4.00
CA SER A 120 -12.58 29.89 5.19
C SER A 120 -11.23 29.20 5.16
N VAL A 121 -10.32 29.63 6.04
CA VAL A 121 -9.18 28.81 6.47
C VAL A 121 -9.74 27.55 7.11
N SER A 122 -10.01 26.52 6.30
CA SER A 122 -10.27 25.17 6.78
C SER A 122 -8.95 24.66 7.31
N LYS A 123 -8.74 24.90 8.61
CA LYS A 123 -7.76 24.21 9.44
C LYS A 123 -7.94 22.71 9.21
N LEU A 124 -7.16 22.14 8.29
CA LEU A 124 -6.97 20.71 8.14
C LEU A 124 -6.26 20.24 9.41
N LYS A 125 -7.04 20.12 10.47
CA LYS A 125 -6.63 19.52 11.72
C LYS A 125 -6.44 18.05 11.39
N ASN A 126 -5.20 17.70 11.07
CA ASN A 126 -4.68 16.34 11.00
C ASN A 126 -5.36 15.49 12.06
N SER A 127 -6.34 14.70 11.64
CA SER A 127 -6.90 13.67 12.48
C SER A 127 -5.89 12.54 12.50
N TRP A 128 -5.05 12.54 13.53
CA TRP A 128 -3.97 11.59 13.80
C TRP A 128 -4.42 10.12 14.01
N PHE A 129 -5.57 9.71 13.49
CA PHE A 129 -6.06 8.34 13.58
C PHE A 129 -6.85 7.98 12.33
N THR A 130 -6.20 8.08 11.17
CA THR A 130 -6.71 7.44 9.97
C THR A 130 -6.61 5.93 10.15
N HIS A 131 -7.62 5.34 10.78
CA HIS A 131 -7.98 3.93 10.57
C HIS A 131 -8.54 3.84 9.15
N ASP A 132 -7.69 4.13 8.15
CA ASP A 132 -8.12 4.12 6.76
C ASP A 132 -8.34 2.65 6.39
N ASN A 133 -9.60 2.27 6.35
CA ASN A 133 -10.00 0.99 5.79
C ASN A 133 -9.47 0.91 4.36
N ILE A 134 -9.01 -0.26 3.94
CA ILE A 134 -8.59 -0.49 2.57
C ILE A 134 -9.71 -1.24 1.87
N VAL A 135 -10.06 -0.85 0.65
CA VAL A 135 -10.95 -1.63 -0.22
C VAL A 135 -10.13 -2.19 -1.35
N THR A 136 -10.28 -3.48 -1.60
CA THR A 136 -9.67 -4.18 -2.74
C THR A 136 -10.75 -4.79 -3.61
N CYS A 137 -10.58 -4.76 -4.93
CA CYS A 137 -11.46 -5.45 -5.88
C CYS A 137 -10.64 -6.36 -6.79
N SER A 138 -11.21 -7.50 -7.15
CA SER A 138 -10.58 -8.51 -7.99
C SER A 138 -11.46 -8.93 -9.16
N ARG A 139 -10.81 -9.54 -10.18
CA ARG A 139 -11.46 -10.17 -11.34
C ARG A 139 -12.29 -11.41 -10.97
N ASP A 140 -12.14 -11.93 -9.74
CA ASP A 140 -13.01 -12.98 -9.20
C ASP A 140 -14.45 -12.52 -8.89
N GLY A 141 -14.72 -11.21 -9.02
CA GLY A 141 -16.03 -10.62 -8.75
C GLY A 141 -16.25 -10.21 -7.28
N SER A 142 -15.22 -10.31 -6.44
CA SER A 142 -15.26 -9.92 -5.03
C SER A 142 -14.66 -8.55 -4.77
N ALA A 143 -15.16 -7.91 -3.72
CA ALA A 143 -14.55 -6.76 -3.10
C ALA A 143 -14.42 -7.01 -1.59
N ILE A 144 -13.25 -6.70 -1.03
CA ILE A 144 -12.95 -6.93 0.39
C ILE A 144 -12.64 -5.59 1.06
N ILE A 145 -13.25 -5.36 2.23
CA ILE A 145 -12.96 -4.22 3.09
C ILE A 145 -12.05 -4.69 4.22
N TRP A 146 -10.84 -4.16 4.26
CA TRP A 146 -9.83 -4.43 5.28
C TRP A 146 -9.86 -3.34 6.33
N ILE A 147 -10.02 -3.74 7.59
CA ILE A 147 -10.02 -2.83 8.73
C ILE A 147 -8.70 -3.05 9.48
N PRO A 148 -7.76 -2.07 9.47
CA PRO A 148 -6.51 -2.19 10.20
C PRO A 148 -6.79 -2.44 11.68
N ARG A 149 -6.23 -3.52 12.24
CA ARG A 149 -6.36 -3.77 13.69
C ARG A 149 -5.57 -2.70 14.44
N SER A 150 -6.26 -1.89 15.24
CA SER A 150 -5.59 -1.03 16.21
C SER A 150 -4.81 -1.93 17.16
N HIS A 151 -3.47 -1.86 17.13
CA HIS A 151 -2.63 -2.44 18.18
C HIS A 151 -2.85 -1.62 19.47
N ARG A 152 -4.00 -1.79 20.12
CA ARG A 152 -4.11 -1.47 21.55
C ARG A 152 -3.23 -2.48 22.25
N SER A 153 -2.07 -2.03 22.72
CA SER A 153 -1.27 -2.78 23.68
C SER A 153 -2.18 -3.17 24.84
N HIS A 154 -2.44 -4.48 24.96
CA HIS A 154 -3.09 -5.02 26.14
C HIS A 154 -2.06 -4.94 27.26
N VAL A 155 -1.95 -3.77 27.90
CA VAL A 155 -1.26 -3.62 29.18
C VAL A 155 -2.13 -4.35 30.19
N SER A 156 -1.84 -5.63 30.40
CA SER A 156 -2.37 -6.38 31.54
C SER A 156 -1.71 -5.83 32.80
N LEU A 157 -2.32 -4.82 33.40
CA LEU A 157 -2.10 -4.45 34.79
C LEU A 157 -2.62 -5.60 35.67
N SER A 158 -1.74 -6.52 36.08
CA SER A 158 -2.00 -7.32 37.27
C SER A 158 -1.76 -6.43 38.49
N LEU A 159 -2.84 -5.97 39.10
CA LEU A 159 -2.83 -5.36 40.43
C LEU A 159 -2.86 -6.48 41.49
N LYS A 160 -1.85 -6.42 42.37
CA LYS A 160 -1.66 -7.04 43.70
C LYS A 160 -2.07 -8.49 43.91
#